data_AF-A0A708D960-F1
#
_entry.id   AF-A0A708D960-F1
#
_cell.length_a   1.000
_cell.length_b   1.000
_cell.length_c   1.000
_cell.angle_alpha   90.00
_cell.angle_beta   90.00
_cell.angle_gamma   90.00
#
_symmetry.space_group_name_H-M   'P 1'
#
loop_
_entity.id
_entity.type
_entity.pdbx_description
1 polymer ?
#
loop_
_entity_poly.entity_id
_entity_poly.type
_entity_poly.pdbx_seq_one_letter_code
_entity_poly.pdbx_strand_id
1 'polypeptide(L)'
;ISAERGFAPALALHYSSGGGNGPFGVGWSCATMSIARRTSHGVPQYNDSDEFLGPDGEVLVQTLSTGDAPNPVTCFAYGDVSFPQSYTVTRYQPRTESSFYRLEYWVGNSNGDDFWLLHDSNGILHLLGKTAAARLSDPQAASHTAQWLVEESVTPAGEHIYYSYLAENGDNVDLNGNEAGRDRSAMRYLSKVQYGNATPAADLYLWTSATPAVQWLFTLVFDYGERGVDPQVPPAFTAQNSWLARQDPFSLYNYGFEIRLHRLCRQVLMFHHFPDELGEADTLVSRLLLEYDENPILTQLCAARTLAYEGDGYRRAPVNNMMPPPPPPPMMGGNSSRPKSKWAIVEESKQIQALRYYSAQGYSVINKYLRGDDYPETQAKETLLSRDYLSTNEPSDEEFKNAMSVYINDIAEGLSSLPETDHRVVYRGLKLDKPALSDVLKEYTTIGNIIIDKAFMSTSPDKAWINDTILNIYLEKGHKGRILGDVAHFKGEAEMLFPPNTKLKIESIVNCGSQDFASQLSKLRLSDDATADTNRIKRIINMRVLNS
;
A
#
# COMPACT_ATOMS: atom_id res chain seq x y z
N ILE A 1 8.30 3.98 -6.55
CA ILE A 1 7.65 3.00 -7.47
C ILE A 1 6.75 3.81 -8.39
N SER A 2 6.83 3.63 -9.71
CA SER A 2 5.94 4.33 -10.65
C SER A 2 4.64 3.54 -10.78
N ALA A 3 3.49 4.17 -10.53
CA ALA A 3 2.19 3.48 -10.52
C ALA A 3 1.40 3.61 -11.83
N GLU A 4 2.00 4.19 -12.89
CA GLU A 4 1.34 4.72 -14.10
C GLU A 4 0.08 3.99 -14.58
N ARG A 5 0.16 2.72 -15.01
CA ARG A 5 -1.01 1.96 -15.53
C ARG A 5 -2.00 1.50 -14.46
N GLY A 6 -1.68 1.66 -13.17
CA GLY A 6 -2.55 1.33 -12.04
C GLY A 6 -2.12 0.07 -11.29
N PHE A 7 -1.68 -0.98 -11.99
CA PHE A 7 -1.19 -2.20 -11.34
C PHE A 7 0.32 -2.20 -11.15
N ALA A 8 0.76 -1.87 -9.94
CA ALA A 8 2.16 -1.76 -9.54
C ALA A 8 2.41 -2.48 -8.19
N PRO A 9 3.64 -2.92 -7.90
CA PRO A 9 3.94 -3.62 -6.66
C PRO A 9 3.76 -2.72 -5.43
N ALA A 10 3.01 -3.21 -4.45
CA ALA A 10 2.79 -2.55 -3.17
C ALA A 10 3.88 -2.95 -2.16
N LEU A 11 5.11 -2.46 -2.35
CA LEU A 11 6.24 -2.71 -1.47
C LEU A 11 6.54 -1.49 -0.60
N ALA A 12 6.83 -1.74 0.67
CA ALA A 12 7.23 -0.72 1.62
C ALA A 12 8.32 -1.24 2.56
N LEU A 13 9.19 -0.32 2.97
CA LEU A 13 10.20 -0.58 3.98
C LEU A 13 9.59 -0.30 5.36
N HIS A 14 9.45 -1.34 6.18
CA HIS A 14 8.82 -1.29 7.48
C HIS A 14 9.85 -1.46 8.59
N TYR A 15 9.71 -0.67 9.65
CA TYR A 15 10.46 -0.85 10.89
C TYR A 15 9.55 -1.39 12.00
N SER A 16 10.06 -2.33 12.77
CA SER A 16 9.48 -2.77 14.03
C SER A 16 10.58 -2.92 15.07
N SER A 17 10.37 -2.36 16.26
CA SER A 17 11.31 -2.49 17.38
C SER A 17 11.46 -3.93 17.87
N GLY A 18 10.44 -4.77 17.67
CA GLY A 18 10.50 -6.21 17.91
C GLY A 18 11.01 -7.02 16.70
N GLY A 19 11.32 -6.36 15.59
CA GLY A 19 11.83 -7.01 14.38
C GLY A 19 13.26 -7.52 14.56
N GLY A 20 13.52 -8.72 14.05
CA GLY A 20 14.85 -9.31 14.06
C GLY A 20 15.81 -8.69 13.04
N ASN A 21 16.99 -9.31 12.89
CA ASN A 21 17.91 -8.97 11.81
C ASN A 21 17.40 -9.55 10.47
N GLY A 22 17.77 -8.91 9.37
CA GLY A 22 17.29 -9.29 8.04
C GLY A 22 18.07 -8.64 6.90
N PRO A 23 17.62 -8.80 5.64
CA PRO A 23 18.26 -8.22 4.46
C PRO A 23 18.29 -6.69 4.43
N PHE A 24 17.62 -6.01 5.35
CA PHE A 24 17.58 -4.54 5.44
C PHE A 24 18.12 -4.02 6.78
N GLY A 25 18.87 -4.85 7.51
CA GLY A 25 19.37 -4.54 8.86
C GLY A 25 18.37 -4.88 9.96
N VAL A 26 18.77 -4.66 11.21
CA VAL A 26 17.94 -5.00 12.38
C VAL A 26 16.66 -4.17 12.45
N GLY A 27 15.53 -4.84 12.72
CA GLY A 27 14.22 -4.23 12.85
C GLY A 27 13.55 -3.85 11.54
N TRP A 28 14.28 -3.88 10.42
CA TRP A 28 13.79 -3.45 9.11
C TRP A 28 13.45 -4.64 8.20
N SER A 29 12.35 -4.51 7.46
CA SER A 29 11.92 -5.48 6.46
C SER A 29 11.26 -4.81 5.27
N CYS A 30 11.35 -5.46 4.11
CA CYS A 30 10.54 -5.14 2.93
C CYS A 30 9.88 -6.45 2.51
N ALA A 31 8.78 -6.78 3.17
CA ALA A 31 8.11 -8.07 2.98
C ALA A 31 7.38 -8.11 1.62
N THR A 32 7.44 -9.28 0.98
CA THR A 32 6.55 -9.64 -0.12
C THR A 32 5.47 -10.58 0.40
N MET A 33 4.35 -10.69 -0.30
CA MET A 33 3.33 -11.70 0.00
C MET A 33 3.98 -13.11 0.02
N SER A 34 3.64 -13.91 1.03
CA SER A 34 4.13 -15.28 1.18
C SER A 34 3.18 -16.12 2.00
N ILE A 35 3.25 -17.44 1.84
CA ILE A 35 2.68 -18.42 2.77
C ILE A 35 3.83 -19.18 3.41
N ALA A 36 3.75 -19.43 4.71
CA ALA A 36 4.83 -20.03 5.48
C ALA A 36 4.32 -21.15 6.39
N ARG A 37 5.14 -22.16 6.67
CA ARG A 37 4.85 -23.09 7.77
C ARG A 37 4.92 -22.35 9.11
N ARG A 38 4.05 -22.72 10.04
CA ARG A 38 3.96 -22.12 11.36
C ARG A 38 5.08 -22.65 12.27
N THR A 39 5.83 -21.76 12.89
CA THR A 39 6.94 -22.13 13.81
C THR A 39 6.68 -21.79 15.27
N SER A 40 5.55 -21.15 15.59
CA SER A 40 5.25 -20.70 16.96
C SER A 40 4.99 -21.84 17.94
N HIS A 41 4.70 -23.05 17.45
CA HIS A 41 4.43 -24.26 18.26
C HIS A 41 5.52 -25.34 18.10
N GLY A 42 6.72 -24.94 17.68
CA GLY A 42 7.83 -25.86 17.44
C GLY A 42 8.26 -25.88 15.98
N VAL A 43 9.25 -26.72 15.70
CA VAL A 43 9.82 -26.87 14.36
C VAL A 43 8.88 -27.72 13.48
N PRO A 44 8.56 -27.29 12.25
CA PRO A 44 7.79 -28.08 11.31
C PRO A 44 8.42 -29.45 11.04
N GLN A 45 7.59 -30.48 10.96
CA GLN A 45 8.03 -31.85 10.70
C GLN A 45 7.88 -32.25 9.22
N TYR A 46 7.37 -31.34 8.38
CA TYR A 46 7.14 -31.54 6.95
C TYR A 46 6.21 -32.71 6.64
N ASN A 47 5.20 -32.87 7.49
CA ASN A 47 4.10 -33.84 7.31
C ASN A 47 2.74 -33.13 7.48
N ASP A 48 1.67 -33.91 7.44
CA ASP A 48 0.29 -33.39 7.47
C ASP A 48 -0.12 -32.74 8.81
N SER A 49 0.71 -32.81 9.85
CA SER A 49 0.45 -32.15 11.13
C SER A 49 0.90 -30.69 11.18
N ASP A 50 1.69 -30.24 10.21
CA ASP A 50 2.17 -28.86 10.15
C ASP A 50 1.03 -27.91 9.77
N GLU A 51 0.97 -26.77 10.46
CA GLU A 51 0.06 -25.67 10.11
C GLU A 51 0.75 -24.66 9.17
N PHE A 52 -0.05 -23.95 8.38
CA PHE A 52 0.41 -22.85 7.53
C PHE A 52 -0.05 -21.49 8.08
N LEU A 53 0.70 -20.44 7.77
CA LEU A 53 0.37 -19.05 8.01
C LEU A 53 0.10 -18.37 6.67
N GLY A 54 -1.02 -17.66 6.58
CA GLY A 54 -1.38 -16.85 5.42
C GLY A 54 -0.52 -15.60 5.27
N PRO A 55 -0.72 -14.82 4.19
CA PRO A 55 -0.01 -13.56 3.99
C PRO A 55 -0.24 -12.50 5.09
N ASP A 56 -1.36 -12.59 5.80
CA ASP A 56 -1.72 -11.76 6.95
C ASP A 56 -1.13 -12.28 8.27
N GLY A 57 -0.42 -13.40 8.24
CA GLY A 57 0.14 -14.07 9.43
C GLY A 57 -0.86 -14.94 10.18
N GLU A 58 -2.11 -15.07 9.71
CA GLU A 58 -3.13 -15.88 10.35
C GLU A 58 -2.95 -17.37 10.06
N VAL A 59 -3.33 -18.21 11.04
CA VAL A 59 -3.23 -19.66 10.89
C VAL A 59 -4.27 -20.15 9.89
N LEU A 60 -3.84 -20.88 8.87
CA LEU A 60 -4.70 -21.46 7.85
C LEU A 60 -5.25 -22.81 8.31
N VAL A 61 -6.52 -23.05 8.03
CA VAL A 61 -7.20 -24.33 8.25
C VAL A 61 -7.80 -24.82 6.95
N GLN A 62 -7.80 -26.14 6.73
CA GLN A 62 -8.44 -26.73 5.56
C GLN A 62 -9.95 -26.46 5.60
N THR A 63 -10.52 -26.05 4.46
CA THR A 63 -11.96 -25.89 4.33
C THR A 63 -12.64 -27.27 4.38
N LEU A 64 -13.82 -27.35 4.99
CA LEU A 64 -14.58 -28.60 5.07
C LEU A 64 -14.97 -29.12 3.67
N SER A 65 -14.79 -30.41 3.46
CA SER A 65 -15.29 -31.12 2.29
C SER A 65 -16.79 -31.32 2.40
N THR A 66 -17.56 -30.89 1.41
CA THR A 66 -19.01 -31.13 1.31
C THR A 66 -19.34 -31.86 0.02
N GLY A 67 -20.56 -32.42 -0.08
CA GLY A 67 -20.99 -33.11 -1.30
C GLY A 67 -20.97 -32.20 -2.55
N ASP A 68 -21.31 -30.93 -2.38
CA ASP A 68 -21.36 -29.94 -3.47
C ASP A 68 -20.00 -29.24 -3.70
N ALA A 69 -19.10 -29.27 -2.71
CA ALA A 69 -17.77 -28.68 -2.77
C ALA A 69 -16.74 -29.65 -2.14
N PRO A 70 -16.32 -30.70 -2.88
CA PRO A 70 -15.30 -31.62 -2.41
C PRO A 70 -13.98 -30.87 -2.13
N ASN A 71 -13.29 -31.28 -1.07
CA ASN A 71 -11.95 -30.81 -0.73
C ASN A 71 -11.15 -31.99 -0.12
N PRO A 72 -10.00 -32.39 -0.69
CA PRO A 72 -9.35 -31.85 -1.89
C PRO A 72 -10.06 -32.23 -3.20
N VAL A 73 -9.65 -31.59 -4.30
CA VAL A 73 -10.03 -31.97 -5.67
C VAL A 73 -8.81 -32.31 -6.51
N THR A 74 -8.99 -33.13 -7.55
CA THR A 74 -7.95 -33.35 -8.57
C THR A 74 -8.17 -32.38 -9.72
N CYS A 75 -7.12 -31.66 -10.09
CA CYS A 75 -7.14 -30.66 -11.16
C CYS A 75 -6.11 -31.00 -12.24
N PHE A 76 -6.46 -30.81 -13.51
CA PHE A 76 -5.58 -31.04 -14.67
C PHE A 76 -5.49 -29.82 -15.61
N ALA A 77 -6.18 -28.73 -15.27
CA ALA A 77 -6.22 -27.51 -16.06
C ALA A 77 -6.66 -26.33 -15.19
N TYR A 78 -6.24 -25.11 -15.53
CA TYR A 78 -6.75 -23.88 -14.95
C TYR A 78 -7.24 -22.97 -16.06
N GLY A 79 -8.54 -22.63 -16.06
CA GLY A 79 -9.17 -21.99 -17.22
C GLY A 79 -9.01 -22.85 -18.47
N ASP A 80 -8.50 -22.24 -19.55
CA ASP A 80 -8.20 -22.92 -20.81
C ASP A 80 -6.79 -23.55 -20.86
N VAL A 81 -5.97 -23.35 -19.82
CA VAL A 81 -4.60 -23.87 -19.75
C VAL A 81 -4.60 -25.28 -19.18
N SER A 82 -4.25 -26.27 -20.00
CA SER A 82 -4.08 -27.67 -19.55
C SER A 82 -2.67 -27.91 -19.00
N PHE A 83 -2.59 -28.65 -17.90
CA PHE A 83 -1.32 -29.02 -17.29
C PHE A 83 -0.82 -30.39 -17.79
N PRO A 84 0.50 -30.61 -17.86
CA PRO A 84 1.07 -31.90 -18.25
C PRO A 84 0.88 -33.01 -17.20
N GLN A 85 0.39 -32.65 -16.02
CA GLN A 85 0.14 -33.54 -14.89
C GLN A 85 -1.12 -33.13 -14.13
N SER A 86 -1.60 -34.02 -13.27
CA SER A 86 -2.64 -33.70 -12.29
C SER A 86 -2.05 -33.10 -11.02
N TYR A 87 -2.78 -32.17 -10.41
CA TYR A 87 -2.53 -31.63 -9.09
C TYR A 87 -3.65 -32.04 -8.12
N THR A 88 -3.28 -32.33 -6.88
CA THR A 88 -4.22 -32.37 -5.77
C THR A 88 -4.33 -30.95 -5.21
N VAL A 89 -5.53 -30.39 -5.22
CA VAL A 89 -5.81 -29.02 -4.82
C VAL A 89 -6.62 -29.03 -3.54
N THR A 90 -6.03 -28.50 -2.47
CA THR A 90 -6.66 -28.39 -1.16
C THR A 90 -6.97 -26.93 -0.86
N ARG A 91 -8.24 -26.62 -0.59
CA ARG A 91 -8.65 -25.29 -0.18
C ARG A 91 -8.39 -25.05 1.30
N TYR A 92 -7.86 -23.88 1.61
CA TYR A 92 -7.64 -23.37 2.96
C TYR A 92 -8.40 -22.05 3.17
N GLN A 93 -8.56 -21.69 4.44
CA GLN A 93 -9.05 -20.38 4.88
C GLN A 93 -8.33 -19.96 6.17
N PRO A 94 -8.16 -18.66 6.44
CA PRO A 94 -7.68 -18.18 7.73
C PRO A 94 -8.61 -18.58 8.87
N ARG A 95 -8.06 -18.82 10.06
CA ARG A 95 -8.85 -19.05 11.28
C ARG A 95 -9.66 -17.81 11.66
N THR A 96 -9.09 -16.64 11.43
CA THR A 96 -9.75 -15.35 11.58
C THR A 96 -9.74 -14.65 10.23
N GLU A 97 -10.91 -14.53 9.62
CA GLU A 97 -11.06 -13.98 8.26
C GLU A 97 -11.07 -12.45 8.26
N SER A 98 -10.37 -11.86 7.29
CA SER A 98 -10.25 -10.41 7.11
C SER A 98 -10.30 -9.97 5.64
N SER A 99 -9.67 -10.73 4.75
CA SER A 99 -9.41 -10.35 3.34
C SER A 99 -10.23 -11.17 2.35
N PHE A 100 -10.93 -12.21 2.81
CA PHE A 100 -11.77 -13.12 2.05
C PHE A 100 -11.05 -13.78 0.86
N TYR A 101 -9.77 -14.08 1.04
CA TYR A 101 -8.97 -14.80 0.05
C TYR A 101 -9.50 -16.22 -0.16
N ARG A 102 -9.53 -16.67 -1.42
CA ARG A 102 -9.58 -18.11 -1.70
C ARG A 102 -8.15 -18.61 -1.84
N LEU A 103 -7.72 -19.40 -0.85
CA LEU A 103 -6.39 -19.97 -0.76
C LEU A 103 -6.42 -21.43 -1.20
N GLU A 104 -5.55 -21.79 -2.12
CA GLU A 104 -5.45 -23.14 -2.64
C GLU A 104 -4.00 -23.61 -2.58
N TYR A 105 -3.80 -24.79 -1.97
CA TYR A 105 -2.53 -25.48 -1.96
C TYR A 105 -2.55 -26.57 -3.03
N TRP A 106 -1.66 -26.45 -4.01
CA TRP A 106 -1.56 -27.33 -5.15
C TRP A 106 -0.35 -28.23 -4.99
N VAL A 107 -0.57 -29.54 -4.98
CA VAL A 107 0.49 -30.56 -4.83
C VAL A 107 0.52 -31.44 -6.07
N GLY A 108 1.64 -31.39 -6.79
CA GLY A 108 1.89 -32.19 -8.00
C GLY A 108 2.41 -33.59 -7.70
N ASN A 109 2.86 -34.29 -8.74
CA ASN A 109 3.29 -35.68 -8.61
C ASN A 109 4.78 -35.83 -8.22
N SER A 110 5.57 -34.75 -8.30
CA SER A 110 7.01 -34.77 -8.03
C SER A 110 7.32 -34.18 -6.67
N ASN A 111 8.41 -34.63 -6.04
CA ASN A 111 8.89 -34.05 -4.78
C ASN A 111 9.24 -32.57 -4.96
N GLY A 112 8.70 -31.71 -4.10
CA GLY A 112 8.91 -30.28 -4.21
C GLY A 112 8.23 -29.68 -5.44
N ASP A 113 7.11 -30.22 -5.90
CA ASP A 113 6.25 -29.62 -6.92
C ASP A 113 4.93 -29.18 -6.29
N ASP A 114 5.05 -28.26 -5.34
CA ASP A 114 3.95 -27.74 -4.54
C ASP A 114 3.98 -26.21 -4.51
N PHE A 115 2.82 -25.59 -4.67
CA PHE A 115 2.72 -24.14 -4.72
C PHE A 115 1.37 -23.69 -4.16
N TRP A 116 1.24 -22.39 -3.94
CA TRP A 116 -0.02 -21.80 -3.53
C TRP A 116 -0.58 -20.90 -4.63
N LEU A 117 -1.88 -21.02 -4.85
CA LEU A 117 -2.64 -20.08 -5.65
C LEU A 117 -3.61 -19.33 -4.72
N LEU A 118 -3.52 -18.01 -4.74
CA LEU A 118 -4.37 -17.12 -3.98
C LEU A 118 -5.24 -16.33 -4.95
N HIS A 119 -6.55 -16.28 -4.67
CA HIS A 119 -7.48 -15.38 -5.35
C HIS A 119 -7.87 -14.26 -4.40
N ASP A 120 -7.60 -13.02 -4.80
CA ASP A 120 -8.10 -11.82 -4.15
C ASP A 120 -9.59 -11.63 -4.44
N SER A 121 -10.29 -11.03 -3.49
CA SER A 121 -11.64 -10.49 -3.59
C SER A 121 -11.84 -9.56 -4.81
N ASN A 122 -10.78 -8.89 -5.26
CA ASN A 122 -10.79 -8.02 -6.45
C ASN A 122 -10.57 -8.78 -7.77
N GLY A 123 -10.46 -10.11 -7.73
CA GLY A 123 -10.22 -10.97 -8.90
C GLY A 123 -8.75 -11.07 -9.32
N ILE A 124 -7.82 -10.50 -8.56
CA ILE A 124 -6.38 -10.66 -8.79
C ILE A 124 -5.97 -12.07 -8.38
N LEU A 125 -5.18 -12.73 -9.23
CA LEU A 125 -4.54 -13.99 -8.87
C LEU A 125 -3.10 -13.73 -8.42
N HIS A 126 -2.68 -14.40 -7.36
CA HIS A 126 -1.29 -14.42 -6.91
C HIS A 126 -0.79 -15.87 -6.88
N LEU A 127 0.31 -16.12 -7.58
CA LEU A 127 0.97 -17.42 -7.62
C LEU A 127 2.21 -17.37 -6.75
N LEU A 128 2.28 -18.24 -5.73
CA LEU A 128 3.34 -18.24 -4.73
C LEU A 128 4.14 -19.53 -4.82
N GLY A 129 5.46 -19.38 -5.02
CA GLY A 129 6.41 -20.47 -5.08
C GLY A 129 6.06 -21.50 -6.14
N LYS A 130 5.83 -21.09 -7.39
CA LYS A 130 5.60 -22.04 -8.49
C LYS A 130 6.90 -22.72 -8.91
N THR A 131 8.01 -21.98 -8.86
CA THR A 131 9.35 -22.49 -9.11
C THR A 131 10.16 -22.56 -7.81
N ALA A 132 11.24 -23.35 -7.82
CA ALA A 132 12.16 -23.46 -6.69
C ALA A 132 12.90 -22.15 -6.36
N ALA A 133 12.91 -21.18 -7.29
CA ALA A 133 13.50 -19.86 -7.07
C ALA A 133 12.67 -19.05 -6.07
N ALA A 134 11.35 -19.19 -6.05
CA ALA A 134 10.45 -18.48 -5.15
C ALA A 134 10.04 -19.33 -3.91
N ARG A 135 10.90 -20.26 -3.49
CA ARG A 135 10.71 -21.07 -2.28
C ARG A 135 11.93 -21.05 -1.37
N LEU A 136 11.68 -21.03 -0.07
CA LEU A 136 12.67 -21.39 0.93
C LEU A 136 12.43 -22.86 1.31
N SER A 137 13.33 -23.74 0.90
CA SER A 137 13.24 -25.19 1.13
C SER A 137 14.54 -25.72 1.72
N ASP A 138 14.48 -26.86 2.42
CA ASP A 138 15.66 -27.56 2.92
C ASP A 138 16.58 -27.93 1.74
N PRO A 139 17.85 -27.47 1.73
CA PRO A 139 18.81 -27.84 0.69
C PRO A 139 19.04 -29.34 0.54
N GLN A 140 18.82 -30.12 1.60
CA GLN A 140 19.01 -31.56 1.61
C GLN A 140 17.71 -32.33 1.31
N ALA A 141 16.57 -31.66 1.28
CA ALA A 141 15.26 -32.25 1.01
C ALA A 141 14.31 -31.22 0.38
N ALA A 142 14.31 -31.10 -0.95
CA ALA A 142 13.54 -30.07 -1.67
C ALA A 142 12.01 -30.11 -1.42
N SER A 143 11.45 -31.23 -0.97
CA SER A 143 10.05 -31.36 -0.55
C SER A 143 9.75 -30.69 0.80
N HIS A 144 10.78 -30.37 1.58
CA HIS A 144 10.65 -29.65 2.85
C HIS A 144 10.64 -28.14 2.59
N THR A 145 9.61 -27.67 1.91
CA THR A 145 9.40 -26.23 1.69
C THR A 145 8.87 -25.57 2.97
N ALA A 146 9.60 -24.58 3.46
CA ALA A 146 9.26 -23.76 4.62
C ALA A 146 8.39 -22.55 4.27
N GLN A 147 8.69 -21.89 3.14
CA GLN A 147 7.95 -20.71 2.68
C GLN A 147 7.81 -20.68 1.15
N TRP A 148 6.65 -20.25 0.67
CA TRP A 148 6.34 -19.97 -0.73
C TRP A 148 6.17 -18.46 -0.89
N LEU A 149 7.07 -17.83 -1.65
CA LEU A 149 7.09 -16.40 -1.91
C LEU A 149 6.25 -16.09 -3.16
N VAL A 150 5.56 -14.94 -3.19
CA VAL A 150 4.86 -14.50 -4.41
C VAL A 150 5.82 -14.44 -5.59
N GLU A 151 5.44 -15.06 -6.70
CA GLU A 151 6.28 -15.15 -7.89
C GLU A 151 5.64 -14.43 -9.07
N GLU A 152 4.31 -14.46 -9.17
CA GLU A 152 3.55 -13.74 -10.18
C GLU A 152 2.21 -13.26 -9.61
N SER A 153 1.72 -12.13 -10.12
CA SER A 153 0.36 -11.67 -9.89
C SER A 153 -0.25 -11.16 -11.19
N VAL A 154 -1.54 -11.43 -11.43
CA VAL A 154 -2.26 -10.98 -12.63
C VAL A 154 -3.64 -10.43 -12.28
N THR A 155 -4.01 -9.30 -12.87
CA THR A 155 -5.35 -8.71 -12.74
C THR A 155 -6.33 -9.31 -13.76
N PRO A 156 -7.66 -9.17 -13.57
CA PRO A 156 -8.64 -9.54 -14.59
C PRO A 156 -8.46 -8.83 -15.94
N ALA A 157 -7.77 -7.67 -15.96
CA ALA A 157 -7.44 -6.93 -17.19
C ALA A 157 -6.19 -7.47 -17.91
N GLY A 158 -5.51 -8.46 -17.34
CA GLY A 158 -4.30 -9.06 -17.88
C GLY A 158 -3.03 -8.23 -17.68
N GLU A 159 -3.00 -7.45 -16.60
CA GLU A 159 -1.80 -6.74 -16.15
C GLU A 159 -1.05 -7.61 -15.13
N HIS A 160 0.26 -7.72 -15.27
CA HIS A 160 1.08 -8.63 -14.48
C HIS A 160 2.14 -7.91 -13.65
N ILE A 161 2.50 -8.55 -12.54
CA ILE A 161 3.72 -8.29 -11.78
C ILE A 161 4.46 -9.63 -11.61
N TYR A 162 5.74 -9.67 -11.97
CA TYR A 162 6.62 -10.82 -11.80
C TYR A 162 7.72 -10.51 -10.79
N TYR A 163 7.94 -11.41 -9.83
CA TYR A 163 8.90 -11.27 -8.74
C TYR A 163 10.01 -12.30 -8.92
N SER A 164 11.24 -11.82 -9.13
CA SER A 164 12.43 -12.66 -9.27
C SER A 164 13.25 -12.67 -8.00
N TYR A 165 13.73 -13.85 -7.62
CA TYR A 165 14.53 -14.05 -6.42
C TYR A 165 15.92 -14.62 -6.76
N LEU A 166 16.92 -14.24 -5.97
CA LEU A 166 18.26 -14.83 -6.00
C LEU A 166 18.41 -15.81 -4.83
N ALA A 167 18.95 -17.00 -5.11
CA ALA A 167 19.38 -17.92 -4.07
C ALA A 167 20.70 -17.44 -3.47
N GLU A 168 20.82 -17.53 -2.14
CA GLU A 168 22.08 -17.26 -1.44
C GLU A 168 23.22 -18.15 -1.96
N ASN A 169 24.43 -17.59 -2.02
CA ASN A 169 25.60 -18.26 -2.58
C ASN A 169 26.88 -17.91 -1.78
N GLY A 170 28.05 -18.38 -2.26
CA GLY A 170 29.33 -18.15 -1.60
C GLY A 170 30.07 -16.88 -2.03
N ASP A 171 29.51 -16.06 -2.92
CA ASP A 171 30.22 -14.92 -3.49
C ASP A 171 30.55 -13.89 -2.40
N ASN A 172 31.78 -13.40 -2.41
CA ASN A 172 32.31 -12.44 -1.43
C ASN A 172 32.19 -12.88 0.04
N VAL A 173 31.95 -14.17 0.33
CA VAL A 173 31.96 -14.73 1.68
C VAL A 173 33.32 -15.40 1.93
N ASP A 174 33.92 -15.15 3.09
CA ASP A 174 35.08 -15.95 3.53
C ASP A 174 34.59 -17.35 3.94
N LEU A 175 34.78 -18.33 3.06
CA LEU A 175 34.32 -19.71 3.27
C LEU A 175 35.23 -20.55 4.17
N ASN A 176 36.20 -19.92 4.84
CA ASN A 176 37.02 -20.55 5.85
C ASN A 176 36.38 -20.48 7.25
N GLY A 177 37.02 -21.13 8.23
CA GLY A 177 36.60 -21.05 9.63
C GLY A 177 35.15 -21.46 9.86
N ASN A 178 34.35 -20.57 10.46
CA ASN A 178 32.97 -20.85 10.84
C ASN A 178 32.00 -21.02 9.65
N GLU A 179 32.36 -20.54 8.47
CA GLU A 179 31.59 -20.70 7.24
C GLU A 179 31.93 -22.00 6.48
N ALA A 180 33.04 -22.65 6.85
CA ALA A 180 33.48 -23.87 6.22
C ALA A 180 32.44 -24.99 6.43
N GLY A 181 31.98 -25.58 5.32
CA GLY A 181 31.04 -26.71 5.34
C GLY A 181 29.58 -26.37 5.64
N ARG A 182 29.21 -25.09 5.81
CA ARG A 182 27.80 -24.69 5.89
C ARG A 182 27.13 -24.71 4.52
N ASP A 183 25.91 -25.24 4.47
CA ASP A 183 25.01 -25.02 3.34
C ASP A 183 24.29 -23.69 3.54
N ARG A 184 24.29 -22.88 2.48
CA ARG A 184 23.73 -21.52 2.47
C ARG A 184 22.66 -21.34 1.41
N SER A 185 22.39 -22.36 0.61
CA SER A 185 21.55 -22.26 -0.60
C SER A 185 20.04 -22.11 -0.33
N ALA A 186 19.60 -22.21 0.93
CA ALA A 186 18.18 -22.15 1.29
C ALA A 186 17.58 -20.74 1.17
N MET A 187 18.33 -19.69 1.51
CA MET A 187 17.82 -18.32 1.58
C MET A 187 17.49 -17.76 0.18
N ARG A 188 16.48 -16.91 0.10
CA ARG A 188 16.03 -16.21 -1.10
C ARG A 188 15.96 -14.71 -0.88
N TYR A 189 16.47 -13.95 -1.84
CA TYR A 189 16.48 -12.49 -1.82
C TYR A 189 15.69 -11.95 -3.00
N LEU A 190 14.73 -11.05 -2.75
CA LEU A 190 14.03 -10.36 -3.83
C LEU A 190 15.05 -9.58 -4.65
N SER A 191 15.11 -9.81 -5.96
CA SER A 191 16.11 -9.20 -6.84
C SER A 191 15.50 -8.25 -7.84
N LYS A 192 14.37 -8.64 -8.47
CA LYS A 192 13.66 -7.81 -9.42
C LYS A 192 12.17 -7.94 -9.24
N VAL A 193 11.46 -6.84 -9.47
CA VAL A 193 10.02 -6.81 -9.64
C VAL A 193 9.73 -6.13 -10.97
N GLN A 194 9.20 -6.91 -11.90
CA GLN A 194 8.93 -6.48 -13.27
C GLN A 194 7.42 -6.36 -13.46
N TYR A 195 6.96 -5.25 -14.03
CA TYR A 195 5.53 -4.99 -14.18
C TYR A 195 5.26 -4.05 -15.36
N GLY A 196 3.97 -3.89 -15.68
CA GLY A 196 3.55 -3.22 -16.90
C GLY A 196 3.97 -4.02 -18.13
N ASN A 197 3.50 -5.26 -18.24
CA ASN A 197 3.66 -6.06 -19.46
C ASN A 197 3.10 -5.30 -20.67
N ALA A 198 3.88 -5.22 -21.75
CA ALA A 198 3.51 -4.43 -22.92
C ALA A 198 2.20 -4.93 -23.58
N THR A 199 2.02 -6.26 -23.62
CA THR A 199 0.83 -6.92 -24.14
C THR A 199 0.07 -7.58 -22.99
N PRO A 200 -1.22 -7.26 -22.76
CA PRO A 200 -2.03 -7.94 -21.75
C PRO A 200 -2.15 -9.44 -22.01
N ALA A 201 -2.15 -10.24 -20.94
CA ALA A 201 -2.38 -11.69 -21.00
C ALA A 201 -3.34 -12.09 -19.87
N ALA A 202 -4.31 -12.96 -20.14
CA ALA A 202 -5.32 -13.32 -19.14
C ALA A 202 -4.80 -14.34 -18.13
N ASP A 203 -3.97 -15.27 -18.58
CA ASP A 203 -3.45 -16.38 -17.78
C ASP A 203 -2.08 -16.05 -17.19
N LEU A 204 -1.80 -16.53 -15.99
CA LEU A 204 -0.46 -16.48 -15.38
C LEU A 204 0.57 -17.09 -16.34
N TYR A 205 1.64 -16.34 -16.63
CA TYR A 205 2.72 -16.80 -17.50
C TYR A 205 3.38 -18.07 -16.94
N LEU A 206 3.46 -18.18 -15.60
CA LEU A 206 4.07 -19.29 -14.89
C LEU A 206 3.30 -20.62 -14.99
N TRP A 207 2.12 -20.63 -15.62
CA TRP A 207 1.44 -21.88 -15.97
C TRP A 207 2.15 -22.67 -17.06
N THR A 208 2.82 -21.99 -17.98
CA THR A 208 3.40 -22.62 -19.17
C THR A 208 4.91 -22.43 -19.31
N SER A 209 5.51 -21.50 -18.56
CA SER A 209 6.94 -21.23 -18.55
C SER A 209 7.46 -21.02 -17.14
N ALA A 210 8.69 -21.45 -16.85
CA ALA A 210 9.34 -21.14 -15.56
C ALA A 210 9.82 -19.68 -15.48
N THR A 211 9.86 -18.97 -16.60
CA THR A 211 10.24 -17.55 -16.65
C THR A 211 9.42 -16.83 -17.73
N PRO A 212 8.71 -15.73 -17.41
CA PRO A 212 7.96 -14.99 -18.39
C PRO A 212 8.88 -14.34 -19.44
N ALA A 213 8.75 -14.75 -20.71
CA ALA A 213 9.43 -14.12 -21.85
C ALA A 213 8.61 -12.92 -22.35
N VAL A 214 8.49 -11.90 -21.50
CA VAL A 214 7.59 -10.77 -21.67
C VAL A 214 8.38 -9.47 -21.70
N GLN A 215 7.96 -8.54 -22.56
CA GLN A 215 8.48 -7.18 -22.53
C GLN A 215 7.82 -6.42 -21.37
N TRP A 216 8.61 -6.05 -20.38
CA TRP A 216 8.20 -5.27 -19.22
C TRP A 216 8.55 -3.81 -19.43
N LEU A 217 7.63 -2.90 -19.12
CA LEU A 217 7.87 -1.46 -19.23
C LEU A 217 8.60 -0.89 -18.00
N PHE A 218 8.51 -1.58 -16.86
CA PHE A 218 9.09 -1.15 -15.60
C PHE A 218 9.82 -2.29 -14.90
N THR A 219 10.97 -1.98 -14.32
CA THR A 219 11.70 -2.90 -13.43
C THR A 219 12.14 -2.18 -12.16
N LEU A 220 11.73 -2.71 -11.00
CA LEU A 220 12.30 -2.36 -9.71
C LEU A 220 13.40 -3.37 -9.37
N VAL A 221 14.64 -2.93 -9.27
CA VAL A 221 15.80 -3.77 -8.93
C VAL A 221 16.17 -3.56 -7.46
N PHE A 222 16.38 -4.67 -6.75
CA PHE A 222 16.94 -4.70 -5.40
C PHE A 222 18.42 -5.09 -5.52
N ASP A 223 19.30 -4.13 -5.23
CA ASP A 223 20.75 -4.25 -5.36
C ASP A 223 21.37 -4.57 -4.01
N TYR A 224 22.23 -5.59 -3.96
CA TYR A 224 22.92 -6.07 -2.76
C TYR A 224 24.41 -5.67 -2.75
N GLY A 225 24.74 -4.57 -3.45
CA GLY A 225 26.06 -3.95 -3.50
C GLY A 225 26.81 -4.18 -4.82
N GLU A 226 26.28 -4.99 -5.74
CA GLU A 226 26.95 -5.33 -6.99
C GLU A 226 27.15 -4.15 -7.96
N ARG A 227 26.39 -3.06 -7.80
CA ARG A 227 26.52 -1.82 -8.61
C ARG A 227 27.32 -0.71 -7.93
N GLY A 228 27.85 -0.97 -6.73
CA GLY A 228 28.53 0.04 -5.92
C GLY A 228 27.56 1.05 -5.29
N VAL A 229 28.01 1.73 -4.24
CA VAL A 229 27.17 2.63 -3.41
C VAL A 229 27.54 4.10 -3.52
N ASP A 230 28.46 4.47 -4.40
CA ASP A 230 28.80 5.87 -4.63
C ASP A 230 27.56 6.64 -5.12
N PRO A 231 27.10 7.68 -4.39
CA PRO A 231 25.94 8.46 -4.80
C PRO A 231 26.17 9.26 -6.11
N GLN A 232 27.42 9.52 -6.50
CA GLN A 232 27.77 10.28 -7.71
C GLN A 232 27.71 9.46 -8.99
N VAL A 233 27.76 8.13 -8.88
CA VAL A 233 27.74 7.24 -10.04
C VAL A 233 26.32 6.69 -10.22
N PRO A 234 25.65 6.94 -11.35
CA PRO A 234 24.35 6.32 -11.64
C PRO A 234 24.53 4.81 -11.83
N PRO A 235 23.82 3.97 -11.04
CA PRO A 235 23.88 2.52 -11.21
C PRO A 235 23.34 2.08 -12.57
N ALA A 236 24.11 1.25 -13.29
CA ALA A 236 23.65 0.63 -14.53
C ALA A 236 22.60 -0.46 -14.27
N PHE A 237 21.75 -0.75 -15.28
CA PHE A 237 20.75 -1.81 -15.18
C PHE A 237 21.39 -3.19 -14.95
N THR A 238 22.39 -3.51 -15.77
CA THR A 238 23.17 -4.75 -15.65
C THR A 238 24.26 -4.62 -14.60
N ALA A 239 24.26 -5.53 -13.63
CA ALA A 239 25.31 -5.61 -12.62
C ALA A 239 26.66 -6.01 -13.25
N GLN A 240 27.74 -5.41 -12.75
CA GLN A 240 29.11 -5.70 -13.23
C GLN A 240 29.93 -6.53 -12.23
N ASN A 241 29.54 -6.56 -10.96
CA ASN A 241 30.23 -7.26 -9.90
C ASN A 241 29.32 -8.30 -9.24
N SER A 242 29.87 -9.09 -8.33
CA SER A 242 29.07 -9.92 -7.41
C SER A 242 28.56 -9.08 -6.24
N TRP A 243 27.40 -9.45 -5.70
CA TRP A 243 26.82 -8.87 -4.49
C TRP A 243 27.77 -9.01 -3.27
N LEU A 244 27.66 -8.09 -2.32
CA LEU A 244 28.55 -8.03 -1.16
C LEU A 244 28.09 -8.98 -0.05
N ALA A 245 29.03 -9.40 0.80
CA ALA A 245 28.71 -10.04 2.07
C ALA A 245 28.61 -8.98 3.18
N ARG A 246 27.60 -9.10 4.04
CA ARG A 246 27.46 -8.31 5.27
C ARG A 246 28.50 -8.70 6.31
N GLN A 247 28.78 -7.80 7.25
CA GLN A 247 29.76 -8.07 8.33
C GLN A 247 29.19 -8.93 9.48
N ASP A 248 27.88 -8.94 9.68
CA ASP A 248 27.17 -9.66 10.75
C ASP A 248 26.30 -10.83 10.20
N PRO A 249 26.90 -11.88 9.59
CA PRO A 249 26.13 -12.97 9.01
C PRO A 249 25.52 -13.87 10.10
N PHE A 250 24.25 -14.22 9.94
CA PHE A 250 23.48 -14.97 10.93
C PHE A 250 22.65 -16.07 10.28
N SER A 251 22.13 -16.98 11.11
CA SER A 251 21.33 -18.12 10.66
C SER A 251 20.02 -18.17 11.43
N LEU A 252 18.96 -18.61 10.74
CA LEU A 252 17.69 -18.99 11.35
C LEU A 252 17.53 -20.52 11.26
N TYR A 253 16.97 -21.12 12.31
CA TYR A 253 16.77 -22.58 12.43
C TYR A 253 15.33 -22.96 12.80
N ASN A 254 14.42 -22.00 12.75
CA ASN A 254 13.00 -22.19 13.13
C ASN A 254 12.27 -23.21 12.23
N TYR A 255 12.82 -23.51 11.06
CA TYR A 255 12.29 -24.48 10.10
C TYR A 255 13.01 -25.84 10.12
N GLY A 256 13.93 -26.08 11.06
CA GLY A 256 14.60 -27.38 11.20
C GLY A 256 15.78 -27.60 10.25
N PHE A 257 16.07 -26.65 9.38
CA PHE A 257 17.31 -26.56 8.60
C PHE A 257 17.89 -25.15 8.70
N GLU A 258 19.15 -24.98 8.28
CA GLU A 258 19.83 -23.69 8.32
C GLU A 258 19.36 -22.77 7.19
N ILE A 259 18.85 -21.60 7.55
CA ILE A 259 18.68 -20.48 6.62
C ILE A 259 19.79 -19.49 6.94
N ARG A 260 20.86 -19.51 6.14
CA ARG A 260 22.02 -18.62 6.30
C ARG A 260 21.80 -17.32 5.53
N LEU A 261 22.07 -16.17 6.17
CA LEU A 261 21.93 -14.85 5.55
C LEU A 261 23.28 -14.12 5.49
N HIS A 262 23.76 -13.84 4.28
CA HIS A 262 24.98 -13.07 4.01
C HIS A 262 24.73 -11.73 3.33
N ARG A 263 23.51 -11.39 2.92
CA ARG A 263 23.27 -10.21 2.08
C ARG A 263 22.53 -9.09 2.80
N LEU A 264 22.79 -7.88 2.32
CA LEU A 264 22.14 -6.65 2.75
C LEU A 264 21.77 -5.85 1.49
N CYS A 265 20.48 -5.53 1.34
CA CYS A 265 20.01 -4.69 0.25
C CYS A 265 20.57 -3.29 0.45
N ARG A 266 21.39 -2.83 -0.50
CA ARG A 266 22.04 -1.54 -0.48
C ARG A 266 21.18 -0.48 -1.14
N GLN A 267 20.41 -0.86 -2.15
CA GLN A 267 19.66 0.10 -2.96
C GLN A 267 18.43 -0.53 -3.60
N VAL A 268 17.43 0.30 -3.86
CA VAL A 268 16.29 -0.05 -4.71
C VAL A 268 16.27 0.90 -5.89
N LEU A 269 16.33 0.37 -7.11
CA LEU A 269 16.51 1.12 -8.35
C LEU A 269 15.29 0.95 -9.24
N MET A 270 14.71 2.05 -9.69
CA MET A 270 13.56 2.06 -10.59
C MET A 270 14.04 2.34 -12.02
N PHE A 271 13.85 1.38 -12.92
CA PHE A 271 14.15 1.50 -14.34
C PHE A 271 12.89 1.54 -15.19
N HIS A 272 12.92 2.37 -16.22
CA HIS A 272 11.90 2.49 -17.26
C HIS A 272 12.46 2.05 -18.61
N HIS A 273 11.66 1.30 -19.39
CA HIS A 273 12.08 0.66 -20.64
C HIS A 273 11.36 1.25 -21.85
N PHE A 274 11.60 2.54 -22.09
CA PHE A 274 11.01 3.33 -23.19
C PHE A 274 12.13 3.90 -24.09
N PRO A 275 12.79 3.05 -24.90
CA PRO A 275 13.97 3.48 -25.67
C PRO A 275 13.67 4.63 -26.64
N ASP A 276 12.48 4.66 -27.25
CA ASP A 276 12.11 5.69 -28.22
C ASP A 276 11.87 7.06 -27.55
N GLU A 277 11.35 7.05 -26.32
CA GLU A 277 11.03 8.26 -25.55
C GLU A 277 12.20 8.76 -24.69
N LEU A 278 13.03 7.85 -24.17
CA LEU A 278 14.10 8.16 -23.22
C LEU A 278 15.50 8.13 -23.83
N GLY A 279 15.65 7.62 -25.06
CA GLY A 279 16.90 7.57 -25.80
C GLY A 279 17.87 6.44 -25.39
N GLU A 280 17.56 5.70 -24.32
CA GLU A 280 18.32 4.57 -23.80
C GLU A 280 17.37 3.40 -23.49
N ALA A 281 17.86 2.17 -23.67
CA ALA A 281 17.03 0.97 -23.50
C ALA A 281 16.51 0.79 -22.07
N ASP A 282 17.39 0.95 -21.07
CA ASP A 282 17.09 0.82 -19.64
C ASP A 282 17.45 2.12 -18.93
N THR A 283 16.47 3.00 -18.71
CA THR A 283 16.72 4.31 -18.09
C THR A 283 16.47 4.26 -16.58
N LEU A 284 17.50 4.59 -15.78
CA LEU A 284 17.35 4.76 -14.33
C LEU A 284 16.56 6.03 -14.03
N VAL A 285 15.37 5.89 -13.44
CA VAL A 285 14.46 6.99 -13.13
C VAL A 285 14.55 7.42 -11.67
N SER A 286 14.73 6.47 -10.76
CA SER A 286 14.85 6.76 -9.33
C SER A 286 15.71 5.74 -8.61
N ARG A 287 16.52 6.20 -7.66
CA ARG A 287 17.36 5.36 -6.79
C ARG A 287 17.00 5.65 -5.34
N LEU A 288 16.69 4.62 -4.57
CA LEU A 288 16.66 4.66 -3.11
C LEU A 288 17.97 4.04 -2.61
N LEU A 289 18.87 4.85 -2.08
CA LEU A 289 20.14 4.42 -1.48
C LEU A 289 19.95 4.18 0.02
N LEU A 290 20.37 3.02 0.50
CA LEU A 290 20.32 2.61 1.92
C LEU A 290 21.75 2.60 2.49
N GLU A 291 21.97 3.43 3.51
CA GLU A 291 23.24 3.57 4.20
C GLU A 291 23.17 2.90 5.57
N TYR A 292 24.23 2.18 5.93
CA TYR A 292 24.27 1.33 7.10
C TYR A 292 25.46 1.65 7.99
N ASP A 293 25.25 1.56 9.31
CA ASP A 293 26.31 1.33 10.28
C ASP A 293 26.54 -0.18 10.38
N GLU A 294 27.50 -0.67 9.59
CA GLU A 294 27.89 -2.08 9.55
C GLU A 294 29.04 -2.36 10.50
N ASN A 295 28.86 -3.40 11.30
CA ASN A 295 29.91 -3.95 12.13
C ASN A 295 29.68 -5.45 12.31
N PRO A 296 30.66 -6.23 12.79
CA PRO A 296 30.53 -7.68 12.94
C PRO A 296 29.49 -8.15 13.97
N ILE A 297 28.94 -7.25 14.78
CA ILE A 297 27.99 -7.60 15.85
C ILE A 297 26.55 -7.43 15.34
N LEU A 298 26.21 -6.25 14.81
CA LEU A 298 24.85 -5.91 14.40
C LEU A 298 24.84 -4.73 13.43
N THR A 299 24.31 -4.94 12.23
CA THR A 299 24.15 -3.89 11.21
C THR A 299 22.84 -3.12 11.40
N GLN A 300 22.92 -1.78 11.38
CA GLN A 300 21.78 -0.87 11.51
C GLN A 300 21.63 0.00 10.25
N LEU A 301 20.41 0.10 9.73
CA LEU A 301 20.09 1.09 8.68
C LEU A 301 20.06 2.48 9.30
N CYS A 302 20.94 3.37 8.85
CA CYS A 302 21.10 4.71 9.43
C CYS A 302 20.65 5.84 8.50
N ALA A 303 20.53 5.60 7.18
CA ALA A 303 19.87 6.54 6.28
C ALA A 303 19.23 5.84 5.06
N ALA A 304 18.18 6.46 4.53
CA ALA A 304 17.58 6.12 3.24
C ALA A 304 17.44 7.40 2.41
N ARG A 305 18.03 7.44 1.21
CA ARG A 305 18.07 8.65 0.37
C ARG A 305 17.54 8.37 -1.02
N THR A 306 16.59 9.19 -1.47
CA THR A 306 16.12 9.16 -2.85
C THR A 306 17.00 10.06 -3.72
N LEU A 307 17.50 9.50 -4.83
CA LEU A 307 18.39 10.14 -5.79
C LEU A 307 17.81 10.03 -7.21
N ALA A 308 18.12 11.03 -8.03
CA ALA A 308 17.87 11.07 -9.47
C ALA A 308 19.08 11.73 -10.16
N TYR A 309 19.27 11.42 -11.45
CA TYR A 309 20.44 11.84 -12.22
C TYR A 309 20.01 12.61 -13.47
N GLU A 310 20.67 13.74 -13.76
CA GLU A 310 20.48 14.48 -15.02
C GLU A 310 21.46 13.97 -16.09
N GLY A 311 21.17 14.24 -17.38
CA GLY A 311 21.91 13.70 -18.52
C GLY A 311 23.38 14.15 -18.65
N ASP A 312 23.83 15.12 -17.86
CA ASP A 312 25.22 15.56 -17.74
C ASP A 312 25.96 14.91 -16.55
N GLY A 313 25.31 14.01 -15.81
CA GLY A 313 25.83 13.40 -14.59
C GLY A 313 25.72 14.30 -13.36
N TYR A 314 25.10 15.48 -13.45
CA TYR A 314 24.94 16.40 -12.34
C TYR A 314 23.75 16.02 -11.44
N ARG A 315 23.94 16.16 -10.12
CA ARG A 315 22.97 15.80 -9.09
C ARG A 315 21.91 16.90 -8.94
N ARG A 316 20.64 16.52 -8.93
CA ARG A 316 19.62 17.21 -8.11
C ARG A 316 19.37 16.39 -6.86
N ALA A 317 19.74 16.92 -5.69
CA ALA A 317 19.22 16.41 -4.43
C ALA A 317 17.77 16.89 -4.33
N PRO A 318 16.77 16.01 -4.23
CA PRO A 318 15.55 16.39 -3.55
C PRO A 318 15.90 16.62 -2.07
N VAL A 319 15.20 17.54 -1.45
CA VAL A 319 15.49 18.03 -0.10
C VAL A 319 15.55 16.89 0.92
N ASN A 320 16.48 17.04 1.87
CA ASN A 320 16.71 16.20 3.04
C ASN A 320 15.40 15.59 3.59
N ASN A 321 15.15 14.30 3.32
CA ASN A 321 14.44 13.46 4.28
C ASN A 321 15.51 12.93 5.25
N MET A 322 15.91 13.77 6.20
CA MET A 322 16.53 13.26 7.42
C MET A 322 15.40 12.63 8.25
N MET A 323 15.50 11.33 8.57
CA MET A 323 14.95 10.87 9.85
C MET A 323 15.57 11.74 10.96
N PRO A 324 14.83 12.13 12.01
CA PRO A 324 15.29 13.17 12.93
C PRO A 324 16.63 12.77 13.58
N PRO A 325 17.70 13.55 13.44
CA PRO A 325 18.88 13.43 14.29
C PRO A 325 18.59 14.03 15.68
N PRO A 326 19.32 13.66 16.75
CA PRO A 326 19.26 14.38 18.03
C PRO A 326 19.65 15.86 17.82
N PRO A 327 19.10 16.81 18.61
CA PRO A 327 19.13 18.24 18.29
C PRO A 327 20.54 18.84 18.41
N PRO A 328 21.01 19.65 17.45
CA PRO A 328 22.21 20.48 17.60
C PRO A 328 21.90 21.99 17.80
N PRO A 329 22.83 22.79 18.37
CA PRO A 329 22.70 24.25 18.60
C PRO A 329 22.95 25.11 17.33
N PRO A 330 22.73 26.46 17.37
CA PRO A 330 22.14 27.23 16.26
C PRO A 330 23.07 28.02 15.29
N MET A 331 22.57 28.15 14.04
CA MET A 331 22.48 29.31 13.10
C MET A 331 23.64 29.85 12.21
N MET A 332 23.25 30.10 10.94
CA MET A 332 23.51 31.20 9.95
C MET A 332 24.03 30.70 8.57
N GLY A 333 23.61 31.13 7.37
CA GLY A 333 22.67 32.12 6.81
C GLY A 333 23.09 32.48 5.35
N GLY A 334 22.16 32.80 4.42
CA GLY A 334 22.50 33.54 3.17
C GLY A 334 21.73 33.21 1.85
N ASN A 335 21.15 34.25 1.23
CA ASN A 335 20.22 34.28 0.06
C ASN A 335 20.87 34.51 -1.33
N SER A 336 20.19 34.13 -2.44
CA SER A 336 19.66 35.01 -3.53
C SER A 336 19.40 34.29 -4.89
N SER A 337 18.65 34.94 -5.79
CA SER A 337 17.66 34.36 -6.76
C SER A 337 17.74 34.84 -8.24
N ARG A 338 17.16 34.06 -9.19
CA ARG A 338 16.34 34.40 -10.44
C ARG A 338 16.75 33.60 -11.74
N PRO A 339 15.91 33.43 -12.81
CA PRO A 339 14.60 32.75 -12.91
C PRO A 339 14.38 31.80 -14.16
N LYS A 340 13.53 30.76 -14.00
CA LYS A 340 12.66 29.99 -14.97
C LYS A 340 13.34 29.16 -16.09
N SER A 341 13.02 27.87 -16.33
CA SER A 341 11.72 27.16 -16.38
C SER A 341 11.60 25.96 -15.40
N LYS A 342 10.40 25.71 -14.86
CA LYS A 342 10.14 24.82 -13.71
C LYS A 342 9.47 23.50 -14.12
N TRP A 343 10.09 22.37 -13.76
CA TRP A 343 9.37 21.18 -13.28
C TRP A 343 9.38 21.25 -11.74
N ALA A 344 8.22 21.10 -11.10
CA ALA A 344 8.07 21.24 -9.65
C ALA A 344 8.06 19.87 -8.96
N ILE A 345 9.01 19.65 -8.05
CA ILE A 345 8.92 18.63 -7.01
C ILE A 345 8.07 19.24 -5.89
N VAL A 346 7.00 18.57 -5.48
CA VAL A 346 6.19 18.98 -4.33
C VAL A 346 6.75 18.28 -3.10
N GLU A 347 7.42 19.01 -2.22
CA GLU A 347 7.61 18.59 -0.83
C GLU A 347 6.23 18.58 -0.18
N GLU A 348 5.71 17.40 0.14
CA GLU A 348 4.47 17.31 0.93
C GLU A 348 4.82 17.53 2.40
N SER A 349 4.39 18.68 2.93
CA SER A 349 4.53 19.01 4.35
C SER A 349 3.86 17.95 5.23
N LYS A 350 4.25 17.87 6.51
CA LYS A 350 3.60 16.99 7.50
C LYS A 350 2.08 17.15 7.51
N GLN A 351 1.61 18.38 7.27
CA GLN A 351 0.21 18.74 7.13
C GLN A 351 -0.45 18.14 5.88
N ILE A 352 0.21 18.16 4.72
CA ILE A 352 -0.30 17.51 3.49
C ILE A 352 -0.31 15.98 3.66
N GLN A 353 0.69 15.40 4.31
CA GLN A 353 0.72 13.97 4.60
C GLN A 353 -0.41 13.56 5.56
N ALA A 354 -0.67 14.36 6.59
CA ALA A 354 -1.79 14.16 7.50
C ALA A 354 -3.14 14.24 6.77
N LEU A 355 -3.33 15.24 5.91
CA LEU A 355 -4.52 15.37 5.07
C LEU A 355 -4.70 14.19 4.11
N ARG A 356 -3.61 13.74 3.46
CA ARG A 356 -3.62 12.59 2.55
C ARG A 356 -4.06 11.33 3.30
N TYR A 357 -3.50 11.06 4.47
CA TYR A 357 -3.88 9.89 5.28
C TYR A 357 -5.33 9.99 5.80
N TYR A 358 -5.74 11.18 6.24
CA TYR A 358 -7.13 11.45 6.59
C TYR A 358 -8.08 11.06 5.44
N SER A 359 -7.78 11.48 4.21
CA SER A 359 -8.58 11.15 3.02
C SER A 359 -8.57 9.66 2.66
N ALA A 360 -7.51 8.93 3.01
CA ALA A 360 -7.37 7.51 2.72
C ALA A 360 -8.13 6.62 3.69
N GLN A 361 -7.86 6.79 4.99
CA GLN A 361 -8.22 5.82 6.03
C GLN A 361 -8.66 6.50 7.34
N GLY A 362 -8.29 7.77 7.56
CA GLY A 362 -8.59 8.49 8.80
C GLY A 362 -10.01 9.06 8.90
N TYR A 363 -10.75 9.14 7.78
CA TYR A 363 -12.04 9.84 7.71
C TYR A 363 -13.04 9.41 8.79
N SER A 364 -13.26 8.10 8.95
CA SER A 364 -14.24 7.56 9.91
C SER A 364 -13.83 7.85 11.36
N VAL A 365 -12.57 7.56 11.71
CA VAL A 365 -12.05 7.68 13.08
C VAL A 365 -12.07 9.14 13.55
N ILE A 366 -11.47 10.03 12.76
CA ILE A 366 -11.33 11.44 13.12
C ILE A 366 -12.69 12.15 13.17
N ASN A 367 -13.58 11.86 12.22
CA ASN A 367 -14.88 12.53 12.22
C ASN A 367 -15.80 12.04 13.35
N LYS A 368 -15.73 10.77 13.76
CA LYS A 368 -16.44 10.25 14.94
C LYS A 368 -15.90 10.87 16.22
N TYR A 369 -14.57 10.94 16.37
CA TYR A 369 -13.92 11.61 17.48
C TYR A 369 -14.37 13.07 17.62
N LEU A 370 -14.36 13.84 16.53
CA LEU A 370 -14.79 15.24 16.50
C LEU A 370 -16.29 15.43 16.82
N ARG A 371 -17.12 14.44 16.51
CA ARG A 371 -18.56 14.46 16.85
C ARG A 371 -18.86 14.03 18.28
N GLY A 372 -17.90 13.37 18.94
CA GLY A 372 -18.11 12.74 20.24
C GLY A 372 -18.83 11.39 20.16
N ASP A 373 -18.80 10.75 18.99
CA ASP A 373 -19.39 9.42 18.75
C ASP A 373 -18.40 8.30 19.14
N ASP A 374 -18.88 7.07 19.30
CA ASP A 374 -18.02 5.90 19.47
C ASP A 374 -17.11 5.69 18.25
N TYR A 375 -15.80 5.73 18.50
CA TYR A 375 -14.74 5.55 17.50
C TYR A 375 -13.79 4.41 17.90
N PRO A 376 -13.13 3.75 16.93
CA PRO A 376 -12.15 2.70 17.23
C PRO A 376 -10.87 3.33 17.80
N GLU A 377 -10.79 3.43 19.13
CA GLU A 377 -9.68 4.07 19.85
C GLU A 377 -8.33 3.44 19.54
N THR A 378 -8.27 2.10 19.40
CA THR A 378 -7.06 1.38 18.99
C THR A 378 -6.53 1.87 17.63
N GLN A 379 -7.42 2.00 16.64
CA GLN A 379 -7.05 2.51 15.32
C GLN A 379 -6.57 3.97 15.38
N ALA A 380 -7.17 4.79 16.25
CA ALA A 380 -6.71 6.16 16.49
C ALA A 380 -5.29 6.18 17.08
N LYS A 381 -5.01 5.34 18.09
CA LYS A 381 -3.67 5.23 18.71
C LYS A 381 -2.62 4.75 17.71
N GLU A 382 -2.91 3.72 16.93
CA GLU A 382 -2.03 3.22 15.86
C GLU A 382 -1.73 4.29 14.79
N THR A 383 -2.77 5.05 14.40
CA THR A 383 -2.60 6.16 13.45
C THR A 383 -1.66 7.21 14.01
N LEU A 384 -1.86 7.64 15.26
CA LEU A 384 -1.02 8.66 15.88
C LEU A 384 0.42 8.16 16.12
N LEU A 385 0.61 6.88 16.45
CA LEU A 385 1.92 6.27 16.63
C LEU A 385 2.69 6.15 15.32
N SER A 386 2.06 5.64 14.28
CA SER A 386 2.70 5.46 12.96
C SER A 386 3.08 6.78 12.28
N ARG A 387 2.64 7.92 12.82
CA ARG A 387 2.83 9.27 12.26
C ARG A 387 3.50 10.24 13.23
N ASP A 388 4.13 9.70 14.26
CA ASP A 388 4.94 10.46 15.22
C ASP A 388 4.16 11.57 15.95
N TYR A 389 2.87 11.34 16.22
CA TYR A 389 2.08 12.17 17.15
C TYR A 389 2.04 11.57 18.56
N LEU A 390 2.29 10.27 18.68
CA LEU A 390 2.48 9.57 19.95
C LEU A 390 3.83 8.86 19.98
N SER A 391 4.38 8.69 21.18
CA SER A 391 5.65 8.01 21.44
C SER A 391 5.50 6.65 22.14
N THR A 392 4.29 6.31 22.60
CA THR A 392 4.00 5.07 23.35
C THR A 392 2.62 4.51 22.99
N ASN A 393 2.50 3.19 23.04
CA ASN A 393 1.24 2.45 22.83
C ASN A 393 0.26 2.55 24.00
N GLU A 394 0.73 2.99 25.17
CA GLU A 394 -0.07 3.24 26.37
C GLU A 394 0.04 4.71 26.81
N PRO A 395 -0.46 5.68 26.00
CA PRO A 395 -0.46 7.08 26.39
C PRO A 395 -1.48 7.33 27.50
N SER A 396 -1.21 8.31 28.36
CA SER A 396 -2.24 8.87 29.23
C SER A 396 -3.36 9.53 28.42
N ASP A 397 -4.55 9.68 29.00
CA ASP A 397 -5.69 10.36 28.36
C ASP A 397 -5.34 11.76 27.86
N GLU A 398 -4.48 12.46 28.60
CA GLU A 398 -4.05 13.82 28.27
C GLU A 398 -3.09 13.83 27.08
N GLU A 399 -2.12 12.91 27.04
CA GLU A 399 -1.21 12.74 25.90
C GLU A 399 -1.98 12.35 24.63
N PHE A 400 -2.94 11.43 24.75
CA PHE A 400 -3.78 11.03 23.63
C PHE A 400 -4.62 12.20 23.09
N LYS A 401 -5.28 12.97 23.97
CA LYS A 401 -6.06 14.15 23.56
C LYS A 401 -5.19 15.21 22.90
N ASN A 402 -4.00 15.47 23.44
CA ASN A 402 -3.06 16.43 22.86
C ASN A 402 -2.57 15.96 21.49
N ALA A 403 -2.21 14.68 21.34
CA ALA A 403 -1.81 14.11 20.06
C ALA A 403 -2.93 14.16 19.01
N MET A 404 -4.17 13.82 19.39
CA MET A 404 -5.34 13.97 18.53
C MET A 404 -5.55 15.42 18.09
N SER A 405 -5.42 16.38 19.03
CA SER A 405 -5.58 17.81 18.72
C SER A 405 -4.52 18.29 17.72
N VAL A 406 -3.25 17.94 17.93
CA VAL A 406 -2.16 18.30 17.02
C VAL A 406 -2.38 17.69 15.64
N TYR A 407 -2.74 16.40 15.58
CA TYR A 407 -3.00 15.73 14.31
C TYR A 407 -4.17 16.34 13.53
N ILE A 408 -5.27 16.64 14.21
CA ILE A 408 -6.44 17.31 13.61
C ILE A 408 -6.08 18.71 13.09
N ASN A 409 -5.25 19.45 13.84
CA ASN A 409 -4.75 20.75 13.40
C ASN A 409 -3.87 20.62 12.16
N ASP A 410 -2.96 19.64 12.10
CA ASP A 410 -2.12 19.41 10.92
C ASP A 410 -2.97 19.04 9.69
N ILE A 411 -4.05 18.26 9.84
CA ILE A 411 -5.02 18.00 8.74
C ILE A 411 -5.68 19.31 8.28
N ALA A 412 -6.13 20.15 9.21
CA ALA A 412 -6.80 21.40 8.89
C ALA A 412 -5.87 22.42 8.23
N GLU A 413 -4.62 22.50 8.69
CA GLU A 413 -3.57 23.31 8.07
C GLU A 413 -3.25 22.80 6.67
N GLY A 414 -3.14 21.48 6.51
CA GLY A 414 -2.90 20.83 5.23
C GLY A 414 -4.01 21.18 4.24
N LEU A 415 -5.26 21.11 4.70
CA LEU A 415 -6.42 21.51 3.91
C LEU A 415 -6.32 22.99 3.53
N SER A 416 -6.06 23.87 4.49
CA SER A 416 -5.98 25.32 4.26
C SER A 416 -4.88 25.73 3.28
N SER A 417 -3.81 24.93 3.20
CA SER A 417 -2.68 25.16 2.29
C SER A 417 -2.99 24.83 0.83
N LEU A 418 -4.08 24.09 0.56
CA LEU A 418 -4.52 23.81 -0.80
C LEU A 418 -5.06 25.09 -1.48
N PRO A 419 -4.98 25.17 -2.82
CA PRO A 419 -5.47 26.32 -3.58
C PRO A 419 -6.94 26.64 -3.28
N GLU A 420 -7.24 27.93 -3.18
CA GLU A 420 -8.62 28.41 -3.18
C GLU A 420 -9.29 28.08 -4.51
N THR A 421 -10.62 28.03 -4.48
CA THR A 421 -11.42 27.63 -5.63
C THR A 421 -12.62 28.55 -5.81
N ASP A 422 -13.04 28.73 -7.06
CA ASP A 422 -14.14 29.62 -7.44
C ASP A 422 -15.50 28.91 -7.50
N HIS A 423 -15.57 27.64 -7.07
CA HIS A 423 -16.82 26.89 -7.02
C HIS A 423 -17.88 27.64 -6.21
N ARG A 424 -19.08 27.73 -6.76
CA ARG A 424 -20.23 28.42 -6.15
C ARG A 424 -21.26 27.47 -5.56
N VAL A 425 -21.16 26.19 -5.92
CA VAL A 425 -22.09 25.15 -5.50
C VAL A 425 -21.31 23.85 -5.31
N VAL A 426 -21.64 23.11 -4.26
CA VAL A 426 -21.23 21.72 -4.04
C VAL A 426 -22.43 20.89 -3.60
N TYR A 427 -22.30 19.58 -3.71
CA TYR A 427 -23.37 18.63 -3.52
C TYR A 427 -23.01 17.58 -2.48
N ARG A 428 -24.02 17.09 -1.74
CA ARG A 428 -23.85 15.97 -0.80
C ARG A 428 -25.14 15.18 -0.68
N GLY A 429 -25.06 13.85 -0.73
CA GLY A 429 -26.18 12.96 -0.41
C GLY A 429 -26.15 12.54 1.05
N LEU A 430 -27.28 12.64 1.75
CA LEU A 430 -27.45 12.16 3.13
C LEU A 430 -28.62 11.19 3.24
N LYS A 431 -28.49 10.21 4.13
CA LYS A 431 -29.56 9.26 4.49
C LYS A 431 -30.14 9.63 5.85
N LEU A 432 -31.15 10.49 5.87
CA LEU A 432 -31.76 11.05 7.08
C LEU A 432 -33.07 10.35 7.49
N ASP A 433 -33.72 9.58 6.61
CA ASP A 433 -34.97 8.87 6.90
C ASP A 433 -34.72 7.58 7.70
N LYS A 434 -34.12 7.73 8.88
CA LYS A 434 -33.99 6.65 9.87
C LYS A 434 -34.66 7.09 11.17
N PRO A 435 -35.37 6.19 11.88
CA PRO A 435 -36.00 6.54 13.16
C PRO A 435 -35.01 7.18 14.16
N ALA A 436 -33.78 6.68 14.21
CA ALA A 436 -32.73 7.19 15.09
C ALA A 436 -32.20 8.59 14.72
N LEU A 437 -32.58 9.14 13.56
CA LEU A 437 -32.14 10.44 13.06
C LEU A 437 -33.29 11.46 12.99
N SER A 438 -34.42 11.22 13.66
CA SER A 438 -35.60 12.10 13.58
C SER A 438 -35.31 13.55 13.98
N ASP A 439 -34.48 13.74 15.00
CA ASP A 439 -34.11 15.08 15.49
C ASP A 439 -33.16 15.78 14.52
N VAL A 440 -32.17 15.05 14.00
CA VAL A 440 -31.26 15.55 12.94
C VAL A 440 -32.05 15.89 11.68
N LEU A 441 -33.00 15.04 11.26
CA LEU A 441 -33.88 15.32 10.13
C LEU A 441 -34.69 16.60 10.35
N LYS A 442 -35.18 16.83 11.57
CA LYS A 442 -35.91 18.06 11.91
C LYS A 442 -35.01 19.30 11.84
N GLU A 443 -33.75 19.18 12.29
CA GLU A 443 -32.77 20.27 12.16
C GLU A 443 -32.53 20.63 10.69
N TYR A 444 -32.33 19.61 9.83
CA TYR A 444 -32.11 19.77 8.39
C TYR A 444 -33.37 20.14 7.60
N THR A 445 -34.57 19.99 8.17
CA THR A 445 -35.84 20.34 7.50
C THR A 445 -36.51 21.58 8.07
N THR A 446 -35.77 22.43 8.79
CA THR A 446 -36.27 23.72 9.28
C THR A 446 -35.55 24.87 8.57
N ILE A 447 -36.29 25.63 7.75
CA ILE A 447 -35.75 26.79 7.03
C ILE A 447 -35.21 27.83 8.03
N GLY A 448 -34.02 28.37 7.75
CA GLY A 448 -33.35 29.35 8.60
C GLY A 448 -32.44 28.74 9.67
N ASN A 449 -32.54 27.44 9.94
CA ASN A 449 -31.60 26.77 10.87
C ASN A 449 -30.16 26.88 10.37
N ILE A 450 -29.24 26.92 11.33
CA ILE A 450 -27.80 26.86 11.09
C ILE A 450 -27.29 25.53 11.61
N ILE A 451 -26.88 24.66 10.69
CA ILE A 451 -26.23 23.40 11.00
C ILE A 451 -24.74 23.65 11.18
N ILE A 452 -24.13 23.09 12.23
CA ILE A 452 -22.69 23.15 12.47
C ILE A 452 -22.15 21.72 12.37
N ASP A 453 -21.42 21.40 11.30
CA ASP A 453 -20.72 20.11 11.22
C ASP A 453 -19.46 20.21 12.08
N LYS A 454 -19.45 19.52 13.22
CA LYS A 454 -18.32 19.52 14.17
C LYS A 454 -17.06 18.89 13.58
N ALA A 455 -17.21 18.08 12.53
CA ALA A 455 -16.11 17.39 11.86
C ALA A 455 -15.81 18.00 10.49
N PHE A 456 -14.78 17.48 9.82
CA PHE A 456 -14.53 17.81 8.42
C PHE A 456 -15.71 17.33 7.56
N MET A 457 -16.14 18.20 6.65
CA MET A 457 -17.33 17.98 5.82
C MET A 457 -16.91 17.67 4.38
N SER A 458 -17.09 16.42 3.97
CA SER A 458 -16.88 15.98 2.58
C SER A 458 -18.11 16.24 1.72
N THR A 459 -17.87 16.77 0.53
CA THR A 459 -18.85 17.13 -0.50
C THR A 459 -18.25 16.87 -1.89
N SER A 460 -19.08 16.92 -2.94
CA SER A 460 -18.60 16.84 -4.33
C SER A 460 -18.90 18.16 -5.06
N PRO A 461 -17.95 18.72 -5.83
CA PRO A 461 -18.20 19.87 -6.69
C PRO A 461 -18.98 19.50 -7.96
N ASP A 462 -19.00 18.23 -8.34
CA ASP A 462 -19.49 17.80 -9.65
C ASP A 462 -20.89 17.22 -9.60
N LYS A 463 -21.18 16.35 -8.62
CA LYS A 463 -22.43 15.58 -8.58
C LYS A 463 -22.86 15.19 -7.18
N ALA A 464 -24.16 15.04 -6.97
CA ALA A 464 -24.71 14.53 -5.73
C ALA A 464 -24.79 12.99 -5.76
N TRP A 465 -24.31 12.35 -4.70
CA TRP A 465 -24.56 10.94 -4.45
C TRP A 465 -26.03 10.71 -4.12
N ILE A 466 -26.66 9.75 -4.80
CA ILE A 466 -28.10 9.50 -4.65
C ILE A 466 -28.41 8.89 -3.28
N ASN A 467 -29.16 9.63 -2.46
CA ASN A 467 -29.68 9.24 -1.14
C ASN A 467 -31.07 9.86 -0.91
N ASP A 468 -31.70 9.62 0.26
CA ASP A 468 -33.04 10.18 0.56
C ASP A 468 -33.09 11.71 0.62
N THR A 469 -31.95 12.34 0.90
CA THR A 469 -31.80 13.79 1.02
C THR A 469 -30.61 14.25 0.20
N ILE A 470 -30.84 15.18 -0.72
CA ILE A 470 -29.77 15.83 -1.48
C ILE A 470 -29.55 17.24 -0.95
N LEU A 471 -28.31 17.55 -0.59
CA LEU A 471 -27.88 18.90 -0.22
C LEU A 471 -27.33 19.60 -1.46
N ASN A 472 -27.90 20.75 -1.77
CA ASN A 472 -27.40 21.70 -2.76
C ASN A 472 -26.82 22.90 -1.99
N ILE A 473 -25.49 22.98 -1.92
CA ILE A 473 -24.78 23.84 -0.99
C ILE A 473 -24.13 25.00 -1.74
N TYR A 474 -24.66 26.21 -1.55
CA TYR A 474 -24.14 27.45 -2.11
C TYR A 474 -22.93 27.96 -1.32
N LEU A 475 -21.91 28.41 -2.05
CA LEU A 475 -20.65 28.89 -1.51
C LEU A 475 -20.45 30.38 -1.82
N GLU A 476 -20.19 31.15 -0.77
CA GLU A 476 -19.81 32.56 -0.91
C GLU A 476 -18.32 32.70 -1.24
N LYS A 477 -17.94 33.85 -1.81
CA LYS A 477 -16.52 34.13 -2.09
C LYS A 477 -15.73 34.09 -0.77
N GLY A 478 -14.59 33.41 -0.75
CA GLY A 478 -13.77 33.26 0.45
C GLY A 478 -14.18 32.10 1.38
N HIS A 479 -15.00 31.17 0.90
CA HIS A 479 -15.29 29.94 1.64
C HIS A 479 -14.01 29.13 1.92
N LYS A 480 -14.03 28.35 3.01
CA LYS A 480 -12.88 27.54 3.46
C LYS A 480 -12.80 26.14 2.84
N GLY A 481 -13.72 25.82 1.93
CA GLY A 481 -13.71 24.55 1.20
C GLY A 481 -12.53 24.48 0.22
N ARG A 482 -11.95 23.30 0.05
CA ARG A 482 -10.80 23.05 -0.82
C ARG A 482 -10.98 21.74 -1.60
N ILE A 483 -10.61 21.76 -2.87
CA ILE A 483 -10.59 20.57 -3.72
C ILE A 483 -9.36 19.74 -3.31
N LEU A 484 -9.57 18.46 -2.95
CA LEU A 484 -8.46 17.60 -2.54
C LEU A 484 -7.52 17.25 -3.71
N GLY A 485 -8.07 17.05 -4.91
CA GLY A 485 -7.28 16.82 -6.13
C GLY A 485 -6.24 15.70 -5.96
N ASP A 486 -4.98 16.00 -6.28
CA ASP A 486 -3.86 15.05 -6.20
C ASP A 486 -3.51 14.58 -4.76
N VAL A 487 -4.05 15.25 -3.74
CA VAL A 487 -3.88 14.88 -2.32
C VAL A 487 -4.85 13.78 -1.91
N ALA A 488 -5.97 13.60 -2.63
CA ALA A 488 -6.89 12.50 -2.37
C ALA A 488 -6.19 11.14 -2.61
N HIS A 489 -6.46 10.17 -1.74
CA HIS A 489 -5.93 8.82 -1.89
C HIS A 489 -6.56 8.07 -3.07
N PHE A 490 -7.87 8.25 -3.29
CA PHE A 490 -8.59 7.66 -4.41
C PHE A 490 -8.61 8.66 -5.58
N LYS A 491 -7.89 8.34 -6.66
CA LYS A 491 -7.91 9.13 -7.89
C LYS A 491 -9.14 8.71 -8.72
N GLY A 492 -10.16 9.56 -8.78
CA GLY A 492 -11.34 9.31 -9.62
C GLY A 492 -12.58 10.12 -9.26
N GLU A 493 -12.67 10.67 -8.04
CA GLU A 493 -13.81 11.48 -7.62
C GLU A 493 -13.34 12.89 -7.25
N ALA A 494 -13.98 13.91 -7.83
CA ALA A 494 -13.78 15.26 -7.37
C ALA A 494 -14.41 15.39 -5.97
N GLU A 495 -13.55 15.57 -4.97
CA GLU A 495 -13.94 15.78 -3.59
C GLU A 495 -13.55 17.20 -3.15
N MET A 496 -14.52 17.90 -2.55
CA MET A 496 -14.28 19.13 -1.82
C MET A 496 -14.48 18.90 -0.33
N LEU A 497 -13.46 19.21 0.46
CA LEU A 497 -13.49 19.08 1.91
C LEU A 497 -13.57 20.47 2.57
N PHE A 498 -14.39 20.59 3.61
CA PHE A 498 -14.47 21.78 4.46
C PHE A 498 -13.94 21.48 5.87
N PRO A 499 -13.35 22.46 6.55
CA PRO A 499 -12.80 22.27 7.89
C PRO A 499 -13.91 22.02 8.95
N PRO A 500 -13.51 21.52 10.14
CA PRO A 500 -14.41 21.39 11.28
C PRO A 500 -15.13 22.69 11.63
N ASN A 501 -16.33 22.55 12.18
CA ASN A 501 -17.22 23.64 12.58
C ASN A 501 -17.73 24.51 11.41
N THR A 502 -17.81 23.94 10.20
CA THR A 502 -18.43 24.60 9.06
C THR A 502 -19.92 24.81 9.32
N LYS A 503 -20.39 26.05 9.12
CA LYS A 503 -21.78 26.47 9.37
C LYS A 503 -22.57 26.51 8.07
N LEU A 504 -23.72 25.86 8.04
CA LEU A 504 -24.62 25.78 6.89
C LEU A 504 -25.98 26.36 7.26
N LYS A 505 -26.40 27.43 6.60
CA LYS A 505 -27.76 27.97 6.76
C LYS A 505 -28.71 27.32 5.76
N ILE A 506 -29.84 26.83 6.25
CA ILE A 506 -30.89 26.25 5.41
C ILE A 506 -31.71 27.37 4.77
N GLU A 507 -31.72 27.44 3.44
CA GLU A 507 -32.40 28.50 2.68
C GLU A 507 -33.77 28.06 2.18
N SER A 508 -33.87 26.86 1.61
CA SER A 508 -35.14 26.31 1.15
C SER A 508 -35.11 24.79 1.09
N ILE A 509 -36.30 24.19 1.11
CA ILE A 509 -36.49 22.74 1.09
C ILE A 509 -37.53 22.43 0.03
N VAL A 510 -37.20 21.53 -0.88
CA VAL A 510 -38.09 21.07 -1.95
C VAL A 510 -38.33 19.59 -1.76
N ASN A 511 -39.55 19.24 -1.35
CA ASN A 511 -39.93 17.84 -1.08
C ASN A 511 -40.44 17.16 -2.36
N CYS A 512 -40.22 15.85 -2.45
CA CYS A 512 -40.79 15.00 -3.48
C CYS A 512 -42.32 15.15 -3.50
N GLY A 513 -42.90 15.29 -4.69
CA GLY A 513 -44.33 15.57 -4.89
C GLY A 513 -44.71 17.05 -4.92
N SER A 514 -43.79 17.99 -4.62
CA SER A 514 -44.03 19.43 -4.86
C SER A 514 -43.89 19.79 -6.34
N GLN A 515 -44.57 20.86 -6.76
CA GLN A 515 -44.61 21.32 -8.16
C GLN A 515 -43.22 21.58 -8.76
N ASP A 516 -42.26 22.04 -7.94
CA ASP A 516 -40.93 22.42 -8.38
C ASP A 516 -39.88 21.30 -8.28
N PHE A 517 -40.22 20.15 -7.65
CA PHE A 517 -39.26 19.10 -7.34
C PHE A 517 -38.56 18.52 -8.58
N ALA A 518 -39.33 18.14 -9.60
CA ALA A 518 -38.78 17.56 -10.83
C ALA A 518 -37.87 18.56 -11.58
N SER A 519 -38.22 19.84 -11.57
CA SER A 519 -37.46 20.93 -12.20
C SER A 519 -36.16 21.25 -11.45
N GLN A 520 -36.16 21.13 -10.13
CA GLN A 520 -34.96 21.29 -9.30
C GLN A 520 -34.05 20.08 -9.42
N LEU A 521 -34.61 18.87 -9.39
CA LEU A 521 -33.86 17.62 -9.48
C LEU A 521 -33.13 17.49 -10.83
N SER A 522 -33.77 17.90 -11.94
CA SER A 522 -33.15 17.83 -13.28
C SER A 522 -31.97 18.80 -13.48
N LYS A 523 -31.83 19.82 -12.62
CA LYS A 523 -30.69 20.75 -12.63
C LYS A 523 -29.49 20.20 -11.84
N LEU A 524 -29.70 19.17 -11.02
CA LEU A 524 -28.65 18.53 -10.25
C LEU A 524 -27.97 17.46 -11.11
N ARG A 525 -26.65 17.45 -11.08
CA ARG A 525 -25.87 16.31 -11.56
C ARG A 525 -25.89 15.25 -10.47
N LEU A 526 -26.28 14.03 -10.79
CA LEU A 526 -26.32 12.89 -9.86
C LEU A 526 -25.27 11.86 -10.26
N SER A 527 -24.80 11.03 -9.33
CA SER A 527 -23.81 9.98 -9.60
C SER A 527 -24.30 8.93 -10.62
N ASP A 528 -23.49 8.61 -11.63
CA ASP A 528 -23.79 7.71 -12.78
C ASP A 528 -23.81 6.20 -12.47
N ASP A 529 -24.06 5.80 -11.23
CA ASP A 529 -24.15 4.38 -10.90
C ASP A 529 -25.36 3.77 -11.61
N ALA A 530 -25.13 2.76 -12.47
CA ALA A 530 -26.14 2.09 -13.29
C ALA A 530 -27.28 1.43 -12.47
N THR A 531 -27.15 1.42 -11.15
CA THR A 531 -28.14 0.91 -10.17
C THR A 531 -28.90 2.01 -9.40
N ALA A 532 -28.61 3.29 -9.65
CA ALA A 532 -29.09 4.38 -8.79
C ALA A 532 -30.55 4.80 -9.07
N ASP A 533 -31.46 4.25 -8.27
CA ASP A 533 -32.88 4.61 -8.29
C ASP A 533 -33.14 6.02 -7.72
N THR A 534 -33.36 7.01 -8.59
CA THR A 534 -33.69 8.40 -8.21
C THR A 534 -35.01 8.52 -7.46
N ASN A 535 -35.89 7.51 -7.50
CA ASN A 535 -37.17 7.52 -6.77
C ASN A 535 -36.97 7.50 -5.24
N ARG A 536 -35.77 7.17 -4.76
CA ARG A 536 -35.47 7.22 -3.33
C ARG A 536 -35.26 8.64 -2.79
N ILE A 537 -35.04 9.63 -3.65
CA ILE A 537 -34.80 11.02 -3.23
C ILE A 537 -36.13 11.63 -2.76
N LYS A 538 -36.20 11.96 -1.47
CA LYS A 538 -37.40 12.51 -0.83
C LYS A 538 -37.36 14.03 -0.73
N ARG A 539 -36.18 14.64 -0.70
CA ARG A 539 -36.03 16.09 -0.59
C ARG A 539 -34.70 16.62 -1.12
N ILE A 540 -34.74 17.84 -1.64
CA ILE A 540 -33.57 18.66 -1.97
C ILE A 540 -33.54 19.80 -0.96
N ILE A 541 -32.42 19.96 -0.25
CA ILE A 541 -32.22 21.04 0.72
C ILE A 541 -31.19 22.00 0.12
N ASN A 542 -31.64 23.21 -0.16
CA ASN A 542 -30.78 24.31 -0.56
C ASN A 542 -30.24 24.98 0.70
N MET A 543 -28.92 25.07 0.80
CA MET A 543 -28.26 25.63 1.96
C MET A 543 -27.03 26.42 1.55
N ARG A 544 -26.57 27.32 2.42
CA ARG A 544 -25.43 28.19 2.16
C ARG A 544 -24.37 28.01 3.24
N VAL A 545 -23.11 27.87 2.83
CA VAL A 545 -21.97 27.96 3.75
C VAL A 545 -21.86 29.40 4.24
N LEU A 546 -21.89 29.59 5.56
CA LEU A 546 -21.61 30.87 6.18
C LEU A 546 -20.10 31.02 6.36
N ASN A 547 -19.54 32.07 5.76
CA ASN A 547 -18.18 32.51 6.09
C ASN A 547 -18.21 33.02 7.53
N SER A 548 -17.51 32.32 8.42
CA SER A 548 -17.44 32.62 9.86
C SER A 548 -17.13 34.08 10.16
#